data_AF-A0A961RYH9-F1
#
_entry.id   AF-A0A961RYH9-F1
#
_cell.length_a   1.000
_cell.length_b   1.000
_cell.length_c   1.000
_cell.angle_alpha   90.00
_cell.angle_beta   90.00
_cell.angle_gamma   90.00
#
_symmetry.space_group_name_H-M   'P 1'
#
loop_
_entity.id
_entity.type
_entity.pdbx_description
1 polymer ?
#
loop_
_entity_poly.entity_id
_entity_poly.type
_entity_poly.pdbx_seq_one_letter_code
_entity_poly.pdbx_strand_id
1 'polypeptide(L)'
;MAGHQNDMTPHDAATALGWLAEMGCDEIIAETPVNRMAPPTRPETPAPQTAPVMPAAPGQHPALSCQTLDDIVAALSTFDACPLKKTAANLCFADGNPRARVMLVGEAPGRDEDLQGKPFVGRSGQLLDRMLAAINLSRQAEVPDQAVYITNVIFWRPPGNRTPTEAETTMCLPFLHRAIALQKPDFIVCLGATPAQRLTGRSEGILKMRGRWLEAHIGGRTIPLLPTLHPAYLLRQPA
;
A
#
# COMPACT_ATOMS: atom_id res chain seq x y z
N MET A 1 -48.24 2.07 11.48
CA MET A 1 -49.69 1.85 11.33
C MET A 1 -49.93 1.15 10.00
N ALA A 2 -50.02 -0.19 10.03
CA ALA A 2 -50.70 -1.09 9.09
C ALA A 2 -50.17 -2.50 9.37
N GLY A 3 -50.64 -3.11 10.47
CA GLY A 3 -50.42 -4.54 10.69
C GLY A 3 -51.32 -5.29 9.73
N HIS A 4 -50.75 -5.98 8.74
CA HIS A 4 -51.50 -6.95 7.95
C HIS A 4 -51.93 -8.08 8.89
N GLN A 5 -53.21 -8.08 9.28
CA GLN A 5 -53.84 -9.26 9.85
C GLN A 5 -53.89 -10.32 8.75
N ASN A 6 -53.23 -11.45 9.00
CA ASN A 6 -53.14 -12.57 8.08
C ASN A 6 -54.49 -13.29 8.08
N ASP A 7 -55.30 -13.04 7.06
CA ASP A 7 -56.71 -13.46 6.96
C ASP A 7 -56.84 -14.88 6.37
N MET A 8 -55.95 -15.80 6.76
CA MET A 8 -55.91 -17.16 6.23
C MET A 8 -56.81 -18.06 7.07
N THR A 9 -57.84 -18.65 6.44
CA THR A 9 -58.73 -19.57 7.17
C THR A 9 -58.00 -20.88 7.51
N PRO A 10 -58.45 -21.63 8.53
CA PRO A 10 -57.85 -22.92 8.87
C PRO A 10 -57.84 -23.93 7.71
N HIS A 11 -58.81 -23.82 6.80
CA HIS A 11 -58.90 -24.67 5.62
C HIS A 11 -57.83 -24.29 4.57
N ASP A 12 -57.60 -22.99 4.38
CA ASP A 12 -56.55 -22.50 3.46
C ASP A 12 -55.16 -22.85 3.99
N ALA A 13 -54.96 -22.74 5.30
CA ALA A 13 -53.71 -23.14 5.96
C ALA A 13 -53.44 -24.64 5.79
N ALA A 14 -54.46 -25.49 5.96
CA ALA A 14 -54.34 -26.93 5.77
C ALA A 14 -54.00 -27.30 4.31
N THR A 15 -54.62 -26.61 3.36
CA THR A 15 -54.36 -26.84 1.91
C THR A 15 -52.93 -26.43 1.54
N ALA A 16 -52.46 -25.28 2.04
CA ALA A 16 -51.09 -24.81 1.81
C ALA A 16 -50.04 -25.76 2.42
N LEU A 17 -50.29 -26.28 3.62
CA LEU A 17 -49.42 -27.27 4.26
C LEU A 17 -49.37 -28.60 3.48
N GLY A 18 -50.51 -29.06 2.96
CA GLY A 18 -50.57 -30.26 2.11
C GLY A 18 -49.74 -30.11 0.84
N TRP A 19 -49.85 -28.97 0.17
CA TRP A 19 -49.04 -28.67 -1.01
C TRP A 19 -47.54 -28.63 -0.70
N LEU A 20 -47.13 -28.02 0.41
CA LEU A 20 -45.72 -27.98 0.83
C LEU A 20 -45.16 -29.39 1.12
N ALA A 21 -45.96 -30.26 1.74
CA ALA A 21 -45.59 -31.65 1.98
C ALA A 21 -45.41 -32.43 0.67
N GLU A 22 -46.30 -32.24 -0.32
CA GLU A 22 -46.16 -32.84 -1.65
C GLU A 22 -44.92 -32.36 -2.40
N MET A 23 -44.52 -31.10 -2.20
CA MET A 23 -43.29 -30.54 -2.76
C MET A 23 -42.02 -31.01 -2.02
N GLY A 24 -42.15 -31.91 -1.03
CA GLY A 24 -41.03 -32.47 -0.28
C GLY A 24 -40.39 -31.47 0.68
N CYS A 25 -41.17 -30.52 1.19
CA CYS A 25 -40.73 -29.65 2.28
C CYS A 25 -41.05 -30.32 3.63
N ASP A 26 -40.03 -30.90 4.24
CA ASP A 26 -40.12 -31.71 5.47
C ASP A 26 -39.71 -30.95 6.75
N GLU A 27 -39.14 -29.75 6.64
CA GLU A 27 -38.72 -28.94 7.80
C GLU A 27 -38.99 -27.43 7.59
N ILE A 28 -39.52 -26.77 8.62
CA ILE A 28 -39.70 -25.31 8.66
C ILE A 28 -38.49 -24.70 9.37
N ILE A 29 -37.61 -24.04 8.61
CA ILE A 29 -36.30 -23.59 9.13
C ILE A 29 -36.40 -22.25 9.90
N ALA A 30 -37.30 -21.34 9.52
CA ALA A 30 -37.55 -20.08 10.25
C ALA A 30 -38.85 -19.40 9.79
N GLU A 31 -39.47 -18.61 10.69
CA GLU A 31 -40.66 -17.79 10.36
C GLU A 31 -40.35 -16.60 9.44
N THR A 32 -39.07 -16.21 9.35
CA THR A 32 -38.65 -15.05 8.54
C THR A 32 -38.08 -15.51 7.20
N PRO A 33 -38.64 -15.09 6.05
CA PRO A 33 -38.13 -15.48 4.74
C PRO A 33 -36.72 -14.90 4.51
N VAL A 34 -35.75 -15.78 4.26
CA VAL A 34 -34.36 -15.39 3.97
C VAL A 34 -34.16 -15.27 2.47
N ASN A 35 -33.89 -14.06 1.98
CA ASN A 35 -33.57 -13.83 0.57
C ASN A 35 -32.11 -14.23 0.26
N ARG A 36 -31.90 -15.47 -0.17
CA ARG A 36 -30.57 -16.01 -0.53
C ARG A 36 -30.01 -15.49 -1.86
N MET A 37 -30.81 -14.73 -2.63
CA MET A 37 -30.38 -14.09 -3.87
C MET A 37 -29.93 -12.64 -3.67
N ALA A 38 -30.13 -12.07 -2.48
CA ALA A 38 -29.55 -10.78 -2.14
C ALA A 38 -28.01 -10.91 -2.10
N PRO A 39 -27.26 -9.92 -2.63
CA PRO A 39 -25.82 -9.91 -2.47
C PRO A 39 -25.48 -9.97 -0.98
N PRO A 40 -24.47 -10.74 -0.55
CA PRO A 40 -24.14 -10.86 0.86
C PRO A 40 -23.85 -9.47 1.41
N THR A 41 -24.66 -9.02 2.35
CA THR A 41 -24.31 -7.90 3.22
C THR A 41 -23.10 -8.37 4.02
N ARG A 42 -21.90 -8.02 3.54
CA ARG A 42 -20.66 -8.22 4.29
C ARG A 42 -20.90 -7.55 5.64
N PRO A 43 -20.90 -8.28 6.77
CA PRO A 43 -20.92 -7.63 8.07
C PRO A 43 -19.73 -6.67 8.06
N GLU A 44 -20.01 -5.37 8.25
CA GLU A 44 -18.96 -4.40 8.51
C GLU A 44 -18.23 -4.93 9.73
N THR A 45 -17.06 -5.52 9.50
CA THR A 45 -16.12 -5.81 10.57
C THR A 45 -15.86 -4.45 11.18
N PRO A 46 -16.11 -4.25 12.49
CA PRO A 46 -15.80 -2.96 13.09
C PRO A 46 -14.34 -2.68 12.75
N ALA A 47 -14.10 -1.55 12.08
CA ALA A 47 -12.74 -1.12 11.80
C ALA A 47 -11.97 -1.22 13.13
N PRO A 48 -10.75 -1.78 13.14
CA PRO A 48 -9.92 -1.73 14.33
C PRO A 48 -9.91 -0.27 14.79
N GLN A 49 -10.37 -0.03 16.01
CA GLN A 49 -10.30 1.29 16.62
C GLN A 49 -8.81 1.59 16.77
N THR A 50 -8.23 2.21 15.75
CA THR A 50 -6.88 2.75 15.85
C THR A 50 -6.97 3.82 16.91
N ALA A 51 -6.35 3.58 18.06
CA ALA A 51 -6.06 4.64 19.01
C ALA A 51 -5.50 5.84 18.21
N PRO A 52 -5.93 7.07 18.51
CA PRO A 52 -5.42 8.24 17.81
C PRO A 52 -3.90 8.25 17.98
N VAL A 53 -3.19 7.88 16.91
CA VAL A 53 -1.75 8.04 16.87
C VAL A 53 -1.55 9.54 16.75
N MET A 54 -1.19 10.17 17.86
CA MET A 54 -0.83 11.57 17.85
C MET A 54 0.26 11.74 16.80
N PRO A 55 0.06 12.56 15.76
CA PRO A 55 1.16 12.93 14.90
C PRO A 55 2.19 13.60 15.82
N ALA A 56 3.44 13.10 15.78
CA ALA A 56 4.54 13.78 16.45
C ALA A 56 4.49 15.27 16.04
N ALA A 57 4.55 16.17 17.02
CA ALA A 57 4.44 17.60 16.78
C ALA A 57 5.43 18.03 15.68
N PRO A 58 5.02 18.93 14.76
CA PRO A 58 5.91 19.40 13.69
C PRO A 58 7.16 20.04 14.31
N GLY A 59 8.30 19.36 14.18
CA GLY A 59 9.59 19.78 14.74
C GLY A 59 10.31 18.74 15.61
N GLN A 60 9.66 17.65 16.04
CA GLN A 60 10.27 16.63 16.92
C GLN A 60 10.46 15.26 16.24
N HIS A 61 10.26 15.17 14.93
CA HIS A 61 10.37 13.89 14.24
C HIS A 61 11.83 13.43 14.15
N PRO A 62 12.17 12.18 14.53
CA PRO A 62 13.57 11.70 14.58
C PRO A 62 14.29 11.75 13.23
N ALA A 63 13.56 11.69 12.11
CA ALA A 63 14.13 11.90 10.77
C ALA A 63 14.85 13.25 10.61
N LEU A 64 14.44 14.30 11.33
CA LEU A 64 15.00 15.65 11.16
C LEU A 64 16.42 15.78 11.72
N SER A 65 16.79 14.96 12.70
CA SER A 65 18.13 14.98 13.32
C SER A 65 19.16 14.11 12.60
N CYS A 66 18.73 13.16 11.77
CA CYS A 66 19.61 12.22 11.05
C CYS A 66 20.53 12.97 10.08
N GLN A 67 21.86 12.80 10.12
CA GLN A 67 22.80 13.45 9.19
C GLN A 67 23.28 12.54 8.08
N THR A 68 23.18 11.22 8.28
CA THR A 68 23.57 10.19 7.30
C THR A 68 22.40 9.25 6.99
N LEU A 69 22.54 8.45 5.93
CA LEU A 69 21.57 7.39 5.63
C LEU A 69 21.58 6.31 6.72
N ASP A 70 22.73 6.04 7.33
CA ASP A 70 22.86 5.09 8.44
C ASP A 70 22.15 5.60 9.69
N ASP A 71 22.16 6.91 9.96
CA ASP A 71 21.39 7.51 11.05
C ASP A 71 19.89 7.28 10.85
N ILE A 72 19.41 7.33 9.60
CA ILE A 72 18.01 7.03 9.29
C ILE A 72 17.69 5.57 9.60
N VAL A 73 18.57 4.63 9.22
CA VAL A 73 18.39 3.20 9.52
C VAL A 73 18.38 2.97 11.02
N ALA A 74 19.29 3.61 11.78
CA ALA A 74 19.34 3.53 13.23
C ALA A 74 18.05 4.09 13.87
N ALA A 75 17.59 5.26 13.41
CA ALA A 75 16.36 5.88 13.90
C ALA A 75 15.12 5.03 13.60
N LEU A 76 15.02 4.45 12.39
CA LEU A 76 13.94 3.55 12.01
C LEU A 76 13.95 2.26 12.85
N SER A 77 15.13 1.75 13.18
CA SER A 77 15.29 0.54 14.02
C SER A 77 14.72 0.73 15.43
N THR A 78 14.68 1.96 15.95
CA THR A 78 14.08 2.30 17.26
C THR A 78 12.74 3.02 17.15
N PHE A 79 12.16 3.13 15.94
CA PHE A 79 10.93 3.89 15.73
C PHE A 79 9.67 3.05 16.03
N ASP A 80 9.21 3.07 17.28
CA ASP A 80 8.05 2.27 17.73
C ASP A 80 6.68 2.92 17.47
N ALA A 81 6.67 4.14 16.94
CA ALA A 81 5.44 4.86 16.61
C ALA A 81 4.71 4.27 15.39
N CYS A 82 5.41 3.56 14.49
CA CYS A 82 4.79 2.89 13.36
C CYS A 82 4.28 1.50 13.76
N PRO A 83 2.97 1.22 13.69
CA PRO A 83 2.42 -0.09 14.06
C PRO A 83 2.92 -1.23 13.14
N LEU A 84 3.27 -0.91 11.89
CA LEU A 84 3.76 -1.89 10.91
C LEU A 84 5.06 -2.58 11.34
N LYS A 85 5.89 -1.90 12.13
CA LYS A 85 7.12 -2.47 12.69
C LYS A 85 6.84 -3.69 13.56
N LYS A 86 5.69 -3.75 14.24
CA LYS A 86 5.30 -4.88 15.11
C LYS A 86 4.89 -6.12 14.33
N THR A 87 4.49 -5.94 13.07
CA THR A 87 3.96 -7.03 12.22
C THR A 87 4.91 -7.47 11.13
N ALA A 88 5.84 -6.61 10.72
CA ALA A 88 6.85 -6.91 9.72
C ALA A 88 8.01 -7.71 10.32
N ALA A 89 8.64 -8.55 9.51
CA ALA A 89 9.79 -9.35 9.90
C ALA A 89 11.09 -8.52 9.88
N ASN A 90 11.29 -7.72 8.83
CA ASN A 90 12.50 -6.91 8.68
C ASN A 90 12.19 -5.48 8.24
N LEU A 91 13.10 -4.57 8.60
CA LEU A 91 13.15 -3.23 8.03
C LEU A 91 13.66 -3.31 6.59
N CYS A 92 12.88 -2.77 5.65
CA CYS A 92 13.22 -2.67 4.23
C CYS A 92 13.47 -1.21 3.86
N PHE A 93 14.63 -0.68 4.24
CA PHE A 93 14.93 0.74 4.03
C PHE A 93 15.25 1.06 2.57
N ALA A 94 16.32 0.50 2.04
CA ALA A 94 16.78 0.78 0.68
C ALA A 94 17.68 -0.33 0.13
N ASP A 95 17.93 -0.30 -1.18
CA ASP A 95 18.90 -1.13 -1.88
C ASP A 95 19.55 -0.35 -3.03
N GLY A 96 20.76 -0.76 -3.41
CA GLY A 96 21.54 -0.12 -4.47
C GLY A 96 22.51 0.95 -3.98
N ASN A 97 22.96 1.81 -4.88
CA ASN A 97 24.10 2.69 -4.65
C ASN A 97 23.65 4.05 -4.08
N PRO A 98 24.09 4.46 -2.87
CA PRO A 98 23.73 5.75 -2.28
C PRO A 98 24.17 6.96 -3.11
N ARG A 99 25.13 6.80 -4.02
CA ARG A 99 25.59 7.86 -4.92
C ARG A 99 24.91 7.85 -6.29
N ALA A 100 23.95 6.95 -6.52
CA ALA A 100 23.24 6.86 -7.79
C ALA A 100 22.52 8.16 -8.14
N ARG A 101 22.49 8.49 -9.43
CA ARG A 101 21.79 9.69 -9.93
C ARG A 101 20.27 9.51 -9.97
N VAL A 102 19.81 8.27 -10.07
CA VAL A 102 18.39 7.93 -10.17
C VAL A 102 17.94 7.22 -8.89
N MET A 103 16.90 7.77 -8.27
CA MET A 103 16.23 7.18 -7.12
C MET A 103 14.85 6.64 -7.53
N LEU A 104 14.60 5.36 -7.29
CA LEU A 104 13.29 4.74 -7.48
C LEU A 104 12.56 4.63 -6.15
N VAL A 105 11.28 5.01 -6.16
CA VAL A 105 10.44 5.01 -4.95
C VAL A 105 9.18 4.19 -5.21
N GLY A 106 9.03 3.08 -4.48
CA GLY A 106 7.82 2.25 -4.46
C GLY A 106 6.85 2.61 -3.33
N GLU A 107 5.78 1.83 -3.20
CA GLU A 107 4.76 2.05 -2.17
C GLU A 107 5.18 1.47 -0.81
N ALA A 108 5.33 0.14 -0.74
CA ALA A 108 5.64 -0.59 0.48
C ALA A 108 6.28 -1.95 0.15
N PRO A 109 6.96 -2.60 1.12
CA PRO A 109 7.57 -3.91 0.92
C PRO A 109 6.51 -5.00 0.76
N GLY A 110 6.78 -5.96 -0.12
CA GLY A 110 6.01 -7.20 -0.24
C GLY A 110 6.52 -8.28 0.71
N ARG A 111 6.03 -9.51 0.52
CA ARG A 111 6.40 -10.66 1.35
C ARG A 111 7.89 -11.00 1.24
N ASP A 112 8.42 -11.06 0.03
CA ASP A 112 9.81 -11.47 -0.20
C ASP A 112 10.77 -10.38 0.28
N GLU A 113 10.39 -9.11 0.10
CA GLU A 113 11.10 -7.96 0.62
C GLU A 113 11.19 -7.99 2.14
N ASP A 114 10.06 -8.21 2.82
CA ASP A 114 9.97 -8.31 4.28
C ASP A 114 10.84 -9.44 4.85
N LEU A 115 10.99 -10.54 4.13
CA LEU A 115 11.86 -11.65 4.56
C LEU A 115 13.35 -11.34 4.35
N GLN A 116 13.71 -10.59 3.31
CA GLN A 116 15.10 -10.31 2.96
C GLN A 116 15.62 -8.96 3.48
N GLY A 117 14.74 -8.08 3.96
CA GLY A 117 15.10 -6.73 4.39
C GLY A 117 15.49 -5.79 3.24
N LYS A 118 15.15 -6.14 1.98
CA LYS A 118 15.55 -5.38 0.78
C LYS A 118 14.34 -5.10 -0.11
N PRO A 119 14.19 -3.86 -0.62
CA PRO A 119 13.09 -3.50 -1.50
C PRO A 119 13.21 -4.17 -2.89
N PHE A 120 12.07 -4.49 -3.51
CA PHE A 120 11.98 -5.02 -4.86
C PHE A 120 12.87 -6.25 -5.11
N VAL A 121 12.74 -7.30 -4.30
CA VAL A 121 13.43 -8.59 -4.48
C VAL A 121 12.50 -9.71 -4.97
N GLY A 122 11.18 -9.53 -4.83
CA GLY A 122 10.19 -10.48 -5.34
C GLY A 122 10.01 -10.41 -6.86
N ARG A 123 8.93 -11.03 -7.38
CA ARG A 123 8.66 -11.10 -8.83
C ARG A 123 8.59 -9.72 -9.52
N SER A 124 7.98 -8.73 -8.87
CA SER A 124 7.95 -7.36 -9.39
C SER A 124 9.32 -6.71 -9.40
N GLY A 125 10.18 -7.06 -8.44
CA GLY A 125 11.58 -6.65 -8.39
C GLY A 125 12.40 -7.23 -9.52
N GLN A 126 12.24 -8.52 -9.81
CA GLN A 126 12.92 -9.18 -10.94
C GLN A 126 12.50 -8.58 -12.29
N LEU A 127 11.23 -8.17 -12.42
CA LEU A 127 10.79 -7.43 -13.61
C LEU A 127 11.46 -6.05 -13.67
N LEU A 128 11.52 -5.33 -12.56
CA LEU A 128 12.20 -4.03 -12.48
C LEU A 128 13.68 -4.16 -12.86
N ASP A 129 14.37 -5.18 -12.35
CA ASP A 129 15.79 -5.42 -12.65
C ASP A 129 16.02 -5.68 -14.15
N ARG A 130 15.12 -6.43 -14.81
CA ARG A 130 15.17 -6.63 -16.26
C ARG A 130 14.93 -5.33 -17.04
N MET A 131 14.02 -4.47 -16.57
CA MET A 131 13.76 -3.17 -17.20
C MET A 131 14.97 -2.23 -17.06
N LEU A 132 15.61 -2.21 -15.89
CA LEU A 132 16.82 -1.44 -15.65
C LEU A 132 17.98 -1.95 -16.52
N ALA A 133 18.17 -3.27 -16.58
CA ALA A 133 19.22 -3.87 -17.39
C ALA A 133 19.07 -3.52 -18.89
N ALA A 134 17.84 -3.44 -19.40
CA ALA A 134 17.58 -3.05 -20.79
C ALA A 134 18.04 -1.62 -21.14
N ILE A 135 18.23 -0.77 -20.13
CA ILE A 135 18.75 0.61 -20.27
C ILE A 135 20.15 0.77 -19.65
N ASN A 136 20.88 -0.34 -19.46
CA ASN A 136 22.22 -0.38 -18.86
C ASN A 136 22.30 0.20 -17.44
N LEU A 137 21.21 0.11 -16.68
CA LEU A 137 21.18 0.43 -15.25
C LEU A 137 21.10 -0.84 -14.41
N SER A 138 21.67 -0.80 -13.23
CA SER A 138 21.60 -1.90 -12.26
C SER A 138 21.72 -1.37 -10.85
N ARG A 139 20.98 -1.94 -9.90
CA ARG A 139 21.17 -1.61 -8.48
C ARG A 139 22.49 -2.16 -7.92
N GLN A 140 23.08 -3.15 -8.57
CA GLN A 140 24.38 -3.73 -8.18
C GLN A 140 25.58 -2.96 -8.76
N ALA A 141 25.35 -1.97 -9.62
CA ALA A 141 26.43 -1.20 -10.23
C ALA A 141 27.11 -0.27 -9.22
N GLU A 142 28.45 -0.27 -9.21
CA GLU A 142 29.26 0.61 -8.37
C GLU A 142 29.43 2.01 -8.96
N VAL A 143 29.38 2.11 -10.29
CA VAL A 143 29.51 3.36 -11.03
C VAL A 143 28.19 4.15 -10.92
N PRO A 144 28.19 5.36 -10.32
CA PRO A 144 26.97 6.14 -10.08
C PRO A 144 26.07 6.37 -11.30
N ASP A 145 26.65 6.54 -12.50
CA ASP A 145 25.91 6.75 -13.75
C ASP A 145 25.18 5.51 -14.26
N GLN A 146 25.60 4.33 -13.82
CA GLN A 146 24.98 3.03 -14.17
C GLN A 146 24.18 2.46 -13.00
N ALA A 147 24.21 3.13 -11.86
CA ALA A 147 23.61 2.66 -10.63
C ALA A 147 22.23 3.27 -10.39
N VAL A 148 21.43 2.58 -9.58
CA VAL A 148 20.18 3.10 -9.04
C VAL A 148 20.13 2.95 -7.53
N TYR A 149 19.36 3.82 -6.88
CA TYR A 149 19.01 3.72 -5.48
C TYR A 149 17.51 3.46 -5.35
N ILE A 150 17.11 2.42 -4.63
CA ILE A 150 15.72 1.96 -4.59
C ILE A 150 15.22 1.99 -3.15
N THR A 151 14.05 2.58 -2.92
CA THR A 151 13.38 2.61 -1.61
C THR A 151 11.86 2.60 -1.78
N ASN A 152 11.13 2.79 -0.69
CA ASN A 152 9.68 2.87 -0.64
C ASN A 152 9.22 4.07 0.20
N VAL A 153 7.94 4.43 0.07
CA VAL A 153 7.28 5.40 0.97
C VAL A 153 7.20 4.85 2.40
N ILE A 154 6.99 3.54 2.52
CA ILE A 154 6.95 2.83 3.81
C ILE A 154 8.00 1.73 3.83
N PHE A 155 8.64 1.54 4.98
CA PHE A 155 9.79 0.62 5.12
C PHE A 155 9.44 -0.74 5.75
N TRP A 156 8.18 -0.95 6.14
CA TRP A 156 7.68 -2.20 6.71
C TRP A 156 6.48 -2.70 5.94
N ARG A 157 6.36 -4.02 5.83
CA ARG A 157 5.27 -4.67 5.10
C ARG A 157 3.91 -4.47 5.80
N PRO A 158 2.89 -3.94 5.10
CA PRO A 158 1.52 -3.92 5.60
C PRO A 158 0.93 -5.33 5.73
N PRO A 159 0.14 -5.62 6.80
CA PRO A 159 -0.54 -6.89 6.94
C PRO A 159 -1.39 -7.24 5.71
N GLY A 160 -1.21 -8.47 5.19
CA GLY A 160 -1.94 -8.92 4.00
C GLY A 160 -1.59 -8.20 2.69
N ASN A 161 -0.48 -7.45 2.62
CA ASN A 161 -0.12 -6.60 1.47
C ASN A 161 -1.21 -5.60 1.09
N ARG A 162 -2.00 -5.13 2.07
CA ARG A 162 -2.95 -4.04 1.84
C ARG A 162 -2.20 -2.76 1.47
N THR A 163 -2.92 -1.84 0.81
CA THR A 163 -2.43 -0.48 0.66
C THR A 163 -2.24 0.15 2.05
N PRO A 164 -1.12 0.86 2.28
CA PRO A 164 -0.91 1.55 3.53
C PRO A 164 -1.97 2.62 3.79
N THR A 165 -2.24 2.85 5.08
CA THR A 165 -3.10 3.95 5.50
C THR A 165 -2.37 5.28 5.38
N GLU A 166 -3.15 6.36 5.35
CA GLU A 166 -2.61 7.72 5.38
C GLU A 166 -1.80 7.99 6.65
N ALA A 167 -2.25 7.49 7.80
CA ALA A 167 -1.52 7.64 9.07
C ALA A 167 -0.13 6.99 9.00
N GLU A 168 -0.05 5.74 8.54
CA GLU A 168 1.22 5.01 8.39
C GLU A 168 2.17 5.72 7.40
N THR A 169 1.60 6.20 6.29
CA THR A 169 2.34 6.95 5.27
C THR A 169 2.90 8.25 5.85
N THR A 170 2.07 9.00 6.57
CA THR A 170 2.43 10.30 7.14
C THR A 170 3.55 10.18 8.18
N MET A 171 3.60 9.07 8.92
CA MET A 171 4.69 8.78 9.87
C MET A 171 6.01 8.45 9.17
N CYS A 172 5.98 7.73 8.04
CA CYS A 172 7.20 7.33 7.35
C CYS A 172 7.74 8.40 6.39
N LEU A 173 6.86 9.29 5.88
CA LEU A 173 7.20 10.28 4.87
C LEU A 173 8.38 11.21 5.27
N PRO A 174 8.52 11.68 6.53
CA PRO A 174 9.67 12.49 6.92
C PRO A 174 11.01 11.77 6.77
N PHE A 175 11.06 10.45 7.00
CA PHE A 175 12.26 9.65 6.76
C PHE A 175 12.59 9.55 5.28
N LEU A 176 11.59 9.34 4.41
CA LEU A 176 11.80 9.35 2.96
C LEU A 176 12.29 10.72 2.48
N HIS A 177 11.68 11.82 2.94
CA HIS A 177 12.11 13.18 2.61
C HIS A 177 13.56 13.42 3.06
N ARG A 178 13.92 12.96 4.27
CA ARG A 178 15.31 13.07 4.73
C ARG A 178 16.25 12.23 3.89
N ALA A 179 15.89 11.00 3.55
CA ALA A 179 16.69 10.13 2.70
C ALA A 179 16.95 10.77 1.33
N ILE A 180 15.91 11.34 0.68
CA ILE A 180 16.06 12.08 -0.59
C ILE A 180 16.98 13.29 -0.42
N ALA A 181 16.83 14.06 0.68
CA ALA A 181 17.66 15.23 0.94
C ALA A 181 19.14 14.89 1.19
N LEU A 182 19.43 13.72 1.78
CA LEU A 182 20.79 13.24 2.04
C LEU A 182 21.41 12.57 0.80
N GLN A 183 20.65 11.73 0.10
CA GLN A 183 21.08 10.98 -1.08
C GLN A 183 21.29 11.92 -2.28
N LYS A 184 20.50 12.99 -2.37
CA LYS A 184 20.58 14.04 -3.40
C LYS A 184 20.53 13.49 -4.84
N PRO A 185 19.45 12.79 -5.24
CA PRO A 185 19.33 12.30 -6.60
C PRO A 185 19.20 13.45 -7.60
N ASP A 186 19.51 13.16 -8.87
CA ASP A 186 19.22 14.02 -10.02
C ASP A 186 17.79 13.79 -10.50
N PHE A 187 17.29 12.55 -10.44
CA PHE A 187 15.97 12.16 -10.91
C PHE A 187 15.29 11.21 -9.92
N ILE A 188 13.98 11.38 -9.74
CA ILE A 188 13.14 10.46 -8.98
C ILE A 188 12.19 9.73 -9.93
N VAL A 189 12.12 8.41 -9.86
CA VAL A 189 11.14 7.60 -10.59
C VAL A 189 10.17 6.98 -9.60
N CYS A 190 8.90 7.40 -9.66
CA CYS A 190 7.85 6.90 -8.77
C CYS A 190 7.17 5.68 -9.39
N LEU A 191 7.27 4.55 -8.70
CA LEU A 191 6.66 3.29 -9.09
C LEU A 191 5.25 3.22 -8.47
N GLY A 192 4.23 3.69 -9.19
CA GLY A 192 2.83 3.70 -8.75
C GLY A 192 2.30 5.05 -8.26
N ALA A 193 1.02 5.08 -7.87
CA ALA A 193 0.31 6.30 -7.50
C ALA A 193 0.83 6.89 -6.18
N THR A 194 0.91 6.06 -5.14
CA THR A 194 1.26 6.46 -3.78
C THR A 194 2.56 7.29 -3.69
N PRO A 195 3.72 6.82 -4.21
CA PRO A 195 4.94 7.62 -4.18
C PRO A 195 4.81 8.92 -4.99
N ALA A 196 4.13 8.90 -6.15
CA ALA A 196 3.94 10.09 -6.97
C ALA A 196 3.09 11.15 -6.25
N GLN A 197 1.97 10.74 -5.64
CA GLN A 197 1.08 11.64 -4.91
C GLN A 197 1.75 12.24 -3.68
N ARG A 198 2.46 11.42 -2.89
CA ARG A 198 3.10 11.88 -1.65
C ARG A 198 4.28 12.83 -1.90
N LEU A 199 5.06 12.62 -2.96
CA LEU A 199 6.20 13.49 -3.27
C LEU A 199 5.84 14.76 -4.06
N THR A 200 4.72 14.76 -4.78
CA THR A 200 4.30 15.92 -5.61
C THR A 200 3.12 16.69 -5.02
N GLY A 201 2.43 16.15 -4.01
CA GLY A 201 1.21 16.74 -3.45
C GLY A 201 -0.03 16.64 -4.36
N ARG A 202 0.06 15.92 -5.49
CA ARG A 202 -1.05 15.76 -6.43
C ARG A 202 -2.01 14.66 -5.97
N SER A 203 -3.28 14.81 -6.33
CA SER A 203 -4.35 13.82 -6.06
C SER A 203 -4.77 13.02 -7.30
N GLU A 204 -4.16 13.28 -8.47
CA GLU A 204 -4.45 12.58 -9.71
C GLU A 204 -4.11 11.07 -9.62
N GLY A 205 -4.82 10.24 -10.38
CA GLY A 205 -4.52 8.81 -10.50
C GLY A 205 -3.28 8.54 -11.38
N ILE A 206 -2.60 7.41 -11.17
CA ILE A 206 -1.34 7.09 -11.86
C ILE A 206 -1.47 7.06 -13.38
N LEU A 207 -2.62 6.61 -13.92
CA LEU A 207 -2.84 6.57 -15.38
C LEU A 207 -2.80 7.96 -16.02
N LYS A 208 -3.20 9.01 -15.30
CA LYS A 208 -3.08 10.39 -15.77
C LYS A 208 -1.64 10.88 -15.57
N MET A 209 -1.01 10.59 -14.44
CA MET A 209 0.31 11.13 -14.11
C MET A 209 1.47 10.47 -14.87
N ARG A 210 1.35 9.18 -15.22
CA ARG A 210 2.45 8.41 -15.82
C ARG A 210 3.01 9.06 -17.09
N GLY A 211 4.32 9.05 -17.24
CA GLY A 211 5.02 9.56 -18.43
C GLY A 211 5.07 11.09 -18.55
N ARG A 212 4.49 11.83 -17.61
CA ARG A 212 4.64 13.29 -17.53
C ARG A 212 5.69 13.65 -16.49
N TRP A 213 6.63 14.52 -16.85
CA TRP A 213 7.58 15.07 -15.89
C TRP A 213 6.86 15.97 -14.90
N LEU A 214 7.12 15.72 -13.62
CA LEU A 214 6.65 16.47 -12.47
C LEU A 214 7.86 16.93 -11.65
N GLU A 215 7.61 17.63 -10.56
CA GLU A 215 8.65 18.15 -9.68
C GLU A 215 8.37 17.79 -8.23
N ALA A 216 9.41 17.36 -7.53
CA ALA A 216 9.41 17.20 -6.08
C ALA A 216 10.27 18.31 -5.45
N HIS A 217 9.74 18.94 -4.40
CA HIS A 217 10.40 20.05 -3.70
C HIS A 217 10.89 19.56 -2.33
N ILE A 218 12.12 19.09 -2.25
CA ILE A 218 12.66 18.39 -1.08
C ILE A 218 14.06 18.89 -0.76
N GLY A 219 14.31 19.21 0.52
CA GLY A 219 15.63 19.65 0.97
C GLY A 219 16.12 20.95 0.32
N GLY A 220 15.20 21.84 -0.07
CA GLY A 220 15.51 23.08 -0.79
C GLY A 220 15.87 22.88 -2.26
N ARG A 221 15.69 21.68 -2.83
CA ARG A 221 15.92 21.37 -4.24
C ARG A 221 14.60 21.05 -4.94
N THR A 222 14.50 21.50 -6.19
CA THR A 222 13.51 21.00 -7.14
C THR A 222 14.13 19.83 -7.89
N ILE A 223 13.53 18.65 -7.77
CA ILE A 223 14.04 17.41 -8.37
C ILE A 223 13.01 16.94 -9.42
N PRO A 224 13.43 16.73 -10.68
CA PRO A 224 12.58 16.12 -11.69
C PRO A 224 12.08 14.73 -11.26
N LEU A 225 10.78 14.53 -11.35
CA LEU A 225 10.10 13.31 -10.93
C LEU A 225 9.30 12.74 -12.09
N LEU A 226 9.51 11.45 -12.40
CA LEU A 226 8.78 10.73 -13.43
C LEU A 226 7.92 9.62 -12.82
N PRO A 227 6.58 9.75 -12.81
CA PRO A 227 5.69 8.67 -12.41
C PRO A 227 5.60 7.59 -13.48
N THR A 228 5.54 6.33 -13.06
CA THR A 228 5.27 5.18 -13.91
C THR A 228 4.38 4.15 -13.20
N LEU A 229 3.91 3.15 -13.94
CA LEU A 229 3.15 2.04 -13.36
C LEU A 229 4.06 1.20 -12.48
N HIS A 230 3.51 0.71 -11.36
CA HIS A 230 4.24 -0.22 -10.50
C HIS A 230 4.46 -1.55 -11.25
N PRO A 231 5.65 -2.18 -11.21
CA PRO A 231 5.92 -3.43 -11.95
C PRO A 231 4.94 -4.57 -11.63
N ALA A 232 4.45 -4.64 -10.39
CA ALA A 232 3.41 -5.59 -9.98
C ALA A 232 2.06 -5.41 -10.71
N TYR A 233 1.77 -4.21 -11.23
CA TYR A 233 0.59 -3.96 -12.08
C TYR A 233 0.77 -4.63 -13.45
N LEU A 234 1.95 -4.47 -14.05
CA LEU A 234 2.29 -5.04 -15.36
C LEU A 234 2.28 -6.57 -15.37
N LEU A 235 2.62 -7.20 -14.24
CA LEU A 235 2.53 -8.65 -14.09
C LEU A 235 1.10 -9.20 -14.04
N ARG A 236 0.14 -8.39 -13.57
CA ARG A 236 -1.27 -8.78 -13.45
C ARG A 236 -2.07 -8.49 -14.72
N GLN A 237 -1.62 -7.49 -15.48
CA GLN A 237 -2.20 -7.09 -16.76
C GLN A 237 -1.09 -7.05 -17.81
N PRO A 238 -0.69 -8.23 -18.35
CA PRO A 238 0.15 -8.25 -19.53
C PRO A 238 -0.57 -7.50 -20.66
N ALA A 239 0.17 -6.62 -21.35
CA ALA A 239 -0.32 -5.82 -22.46
C ALA A 239 -0.67 -6.67 -23.68
#